data_AF-A0A7R7GEW8-F1
#
_entry.id   AF-A0A7R7GEW8-F1
#
_cell.length_a   1.000
_cell.length_b   1.000
_cell.length_c   1.000
_cell.angle_alpha   90.00
_cell.angle_beta   90.00
_cell.angle_gamma   90.00
#
_symmetry.space_group_name_H-M   'P 1'
#
loop_
_entity.id
_entity.type
_entity.pdbx_description
1 polymer ?
#
loop_
_entity_poly.entity_id
_entity_poly.type
_entity_poly.pdbx_seq_one_letter_code
_entity_poly.pdbx_strand_id
1 'polypeptide(L)'
;MKHLITTTLVLFSFFAVGGGYYSPSIDQYDPVTGLYFKSVKLEKESSFLSSSDEAIVNIFIYDPSKDSGYYLFPENHEKQIVALSFETALKDGVVEFNNSYSSPVKNNTGIIDRQPKPTMLVVTRDSKKQTDTFFIANKITGNPKEIGKIHSKSNWHIDVKNSKIRVVRQVGNKIELESLAW
;
A
#
# COMPACT_ATOMS: atom_id res chain seq x y z
N MET A 1 -60.23 6.00 28.41
CA MET A 1 -59.62 7.03 27.54
C MET A 1 -58.21 6.57 27.21
N LYS A 2 -57.90 6.55 25.91
CA LYS A 2 -56.66 6.04 25.31
C LYS A 2 -55.50 6.96 25.65
N HIS A 3 -54.38 6.44 26.16
CA HIS A 3 -53.10 7.12 26.00
C HIS A 3 -52.02 6.15 25.54
N LEU A 4 -51.41 6.58 24.44
CA LEU A 4 -50.57 5.92 23.48
C LEU A 4 -49.22 5.57 24.11
N ILE A 5 -48.81 4.29 24.08
CA ILE A 5 -47.42 3.91 24.35
C ILE A 5 -46.66 4.15 23.05
N THR A 6 -45.97 5.28 22.94
CA THR A 6 -45.08 5.57 21.82
C THR A 6 -43.71 4.97 22.13
N THR A 7 -43.47 3.75 21.67
CA THR A 7 -42.13 3.16 21.69
C THR A 7 -41.30 3.79 20.56
N THR A 8 -40.54 4.82 20.88
CA THR A 8 -39.58 5.43 19.94
C THR A 8 -38.40 4.48 19.78
N LEU A 9 -38.42 3.70 18.70
CA LEU A 9 -37.31 2.84 18.30
C LEU A 9 -36.18 3.72 17.75
N VAL A 10 -35.19 4.04 18.57
CA VAL A 10 -33.96 4.71 18.13
C VAL A 10 -33.09 3.68 17.43
N LEU A 11 -33.24 3.58 16.10
CA LEU A 11 -32.31 2.86 15.23
C LEU A 11 -31.01 3.66 15.15
N PHE A 12 -30.05 3.35 16.03
CA PHE A 12 -28.65 3.68 15.82
C PHE A 12 -28.13 2.82 14.67
N SER A 13 -28.27 3.31 13.44
CA SER A 13 -27.48 2.82 12.33
C SER A 13 -26.03 3.22 12.57
N PHE A 14 -25.28 2.29 13.18
CA PHE A 14 -23.82 2.28 13.09
C PHE A 14 -23.48 2.20 11.60
N PHE A 15 -23.13 3.34 11.01
CA PHE A 15 -22.28 3.32 9.83
C PHE A 15 -20.92 2.79 10.31
N ALA A 16 -20.78 1.47 10.35
CA ALA A 16 -19.48 0.86 10.24
C ALA A 16 -18.97 1.29 8.86
N VAL A 17 -18.24 2.41 8.83
CA VAL A 17 -17.39 2.76 7.69
C VAL A 17 -16.30 1.70 7.70
N GLY A 18 -16.61 0.54 7.12
CA GLY A 18 -15.60 -0.43 6.73
C GLY A 18 -14.66 0.30 5.80
N GLY A 19 -13.39 0.40 6.19
CA GLY A 19 -12.35 0.92 5.33
C GLY A 19 -12.26 0.04 4.10
N GLY A 20 -12.97 0.43 3.04
CA GLY A 20 -12.83 -0.16 1.72
C GLY A 20 -11.42 0.12 1.23
N TYR A 21 -10.60 -0.93 1.16
CA TYR A 21 -9.30 -0.83 0.49
C TYR A 21 -9.58 -0.77 -1.01
N TYR A 22 -9.57 0.45 -1.57
CA TYR A 22 -9.59 0.66 -3.01
C TYR A 22 -8.40 -0.09 -3.64
N SER A 23 -8.68 -0.92 -4.65
CA SER A 23 -7.66 -1.69 -5.37
C SER A 23 -6.73 -0.73 -6.11
N PRO A 24 -5.41 -0.77 -5.90
CA PRO A 24 -4.51 0.13 -6.62
C PRO A 24 -4.61 -0.13 -8.14
N SER A 25 -4.66 0.90 -8.96
CA SER A 25 -4.31 0.76 -10.38
C SER A 25 -2.97 1.47 -10.57
N ILE A 26 -1.92 0.70 -10.81
CA ILE A 26 -0.60 1.25 -11.12
C ILE A 26 -0.45 1.24 -12.64
N ASP A 27 -0.29 2.41 -13.22
CA ASP A 27 -0.15 2.66 -14.66
C ASP A 27 0.47 4.04 -14.85
N GLN A 28 1.79 4.14 -14.70
CA GLN A 28 2.47 5.44 -14.74
C GLN A 28 3.96 5.31 -15.04
N TYR A 29 4.54 6.38 -15.56
CA TYR A 29 5.99 6.55 -15.64
C TYR A 29 6.55 7.11 -14.33
N ASP A 30 7.74 6.65 -13.94
CA ASP A 30 8.56 7.30 -12.92
C ASP A 30 9.41 8.39 -13.58
N PRO A 31 9.19 9.68 -13.26
CA PRO A 31 9.93 10.77 -13.88
C PRO A 31 11.42 10.76 -13.56
N VAL A 32 11.85 10.07 -12.48
CA VAL A 32 13.25 10.01 -12.07
C VAL A 32 14.04 9.03 -12.92
N THR A 33 13.47 7.86 -13.18
CA THR A 33 14.17 6.77 -13.87
C THR A 33 13.75 6.60 -15.33
N GLY A 34 12.62 7.18 -15.74
CA GLY A 34 12.02 6.96 -17.05
C GLY A 34 11.36 5.58 -17.21
N LEU A 35 11.32 4.76 -16.15
CA LEU A 35 10.70 3.45 -16.17
C LEU A 35 9.17 3.57 -16.12
N TYR A 36 8.49 2.67 -16.83
CA TYR A 36 7.03 2.55 -16.81
C TYR A 36 6.60 1.40 -15.90
N PHE A 37 5.65 1.67 -15.02
CA PHE A 37 5.12 0.71 -14.05
C PHE A 37 3.67 0.39 -14.37
N LYS A 38 3.35 -0.90 -14.54
CA LYS A 38 2.00 -1.39 -14.82
C LYS A 38 1.61 -2.51 -13.87
N SER A 39 0.44 -2.39 -13.27
CA SER A 39 -0.17 -3.44 -12.44
C SER A 39 -0.61 -4.63 -13.29
N VAL A 40 -0.28 -5.82 -12.82
CA VAL A 40 -0.78 -7.10 -13.34
C VAL A 40 -1.89 -7.57 -12.40
N LYS A 41 -3.07 -7.79 -12.95
CA LYS A 41 -4.27 -8.13 -12.19
C LYS A 41 -4.77 -9.51 -12.57
N LEU A 42 -5.36 -10.20 -11.59
CA LEU A 42 -6.13 -11.42 -11.79
C LEU A 42 -7.56 -11.19 -11.31
N GLU A 43 -8.52 -11.67 -12.11
CA GLU A 43 -9.91 -11.77 -11.68
C GLU A 43 -10.01 -12.74 -10.50
N LYS A 44 -10.69 -12.33 -9.44
CA LYS A 44 -11.11 -13.28 -8.39
C LYS A 44 -12.36 -14.01 -8.88
N GLU A 45 -12.39 -15.34 -8.75
CA GLU A 45 -13.63 -16.09 -8.89
C GLU A 45 -14.69 -15.47 -7.97
N SER A 46 -15.76 -14.96 -8.57
CA SER A 46 -16.87 -14.34 -7.84
C SER A 46 -17.90 -15.42 -7.50
N SER A 47 -18.29 -15.50 -6.23
CA SER A 47 -19.56 -16.11 -5.88
C SER A 47 -20.69 -15.18 -6.33
N PHE A 48 -21.79 -15.76 -6.81
CA PHE A 48 -22.96 -15.19 -7.51
C PHE A 48 -23.58 -13.86 -6.97
N LEU A 49 -23.08 -13.29 -5.87
CA LEU A 49 -23.56 -12.06 -5.24
C LEU A 49 -22.47 -11.00 -4.95
N SER A 50 -21.21 -11.17 -5.36
CA SER A 50 -20.13 -10.17 -5.15
C SER A 50 -19.62 -9.58 -6.45
N SER A 51 -19.49 -8.24 -6.52
CA SER A 51 -18.78 -7.55 -7.59
C SER A 51 -17.36 -8.10 -7.77
N SER A 52 -16.92 -8.27 -9.02
CA SER A 52 -15.60 -8.80 -9.38
C SER A 52 -14.49 -7.82 -8.96
N ASP A 53 -13.95 -7.98 -7.75
CA ASP A 53 -12.76 -7.24 -7.33
C ASP A 53 -11.51 -7.89 -7.93
N GLU A 54 -10.95 -7.27 -8.98
CA GLU A 54 -9.63 -7.61 -9.51
C GLU A 54 -8.56 -7.39 -8.42
N ALA A 55 -7.69 -8.39 -8.21
CA ALA A 55 -6.54 -8.26 -7.34
C ALA A 55 -5.27 -8.00 -8.14
N ILE A 56 -4.49 -6.99 -7.75
CA ILE A 56 -3.11 -6.87 -8.26
C ILE A 56 -2.29 -8.01 -7.66
N VAL A 57 -1.63 -8.77 -8.52
CA VAL A 57 -0.78 -9.90 -8.12
C VAL A 57 0.69 -9.67 -8.48
N ASN A 58 0.97 -8.74 -9.39
CA ASN A 58 2.33 -8.42 -9.79
C ASN A 58 2.44 -6.99 -10.33
N ILE A 59 3.65 -6.50 -10.51
CA ILE A 59 3.97 -5.25 -11.20
C ILE A 59 4.93 -5.58 -12.34
N PHE A 60 4.54 -5.20 -13.55
CA PHE A 60 5.44 -5.18 -14.69
C PHE A 60 6.17 -3.84 -14.75
N ILE A 61 7.49 -3.90 -14.91
CA ILE A 61 8.38 -2.75 -14.96
C ILE A 61 9.06 -2.76 -16.31
N TYR A 62 8.79 -1.73 -17.10
CA TYR A 62 9.27 -1.58 -18.46
C TYR A 62 10.30 -0.46 -18.55
N ASP A 63 11.42 -0.75 -19.21
CA ASP A 63 12.49 0.19 -19.54
C ASP A 63 12.41 0.54 -21.03
N PRO A 64 11.84 1.70 -21.39
CA PRO A 64 11.71 2.11 -22.79
C PRO A 64 13.05 2.28 -23.50
N SER A 65 14.13 2.56 -22.76
CA SER A 65 15.46 2.75 -23.35
C SER A 65 16.07 1.45 -23.85
N LYS A 66 15.62 0.32 -23.29
CA LYS A 66 16.10 -1.03 -23.62
C LYS A 66 15.06 -1.87 -24.36
N ASP A 67 13.86 -1.34 -24.61
CA ASP A 67 12.71 -2.06 -25.16
C ASP A 67 12.48 -3.41 -24.46
N SER A 68 12.57 -3.40 -23.13
CA SER A 68 12.47 -4.62 -22.32
C SER A 68 11.90 -4.33 -20.95
N GLY A 69 11.34 -5.35 -20.30
CA GLY A 69 10.79 -5.24 -18.97
C GLY A 69 10.84 -6.55 -18.21
N TYR A 70 10.50 -6.48 -16.94
CA TYR A 70 10.50 -7.62 -16.04
C TYR A 70 9.32 -7.54 -15.05
N TYR A 71 8.93 -8.69 -14.53
CA TYR A 71 7.97 -8.79 -13.44
C TYR A 71 8.69 -8.68 -12.10
N LEU A 72 8.12 -7.91 -11.17
CA LEU A 72 8.73 -7.71 -9.86
C LEU A 72 8.82 -9.01 -9.05
N PHE A 73 7.78 -9.84 -9.11
CA PHE A 73 7.74 -11.15 -8.48
C PHE A 73 7.76 -12.27 -9.54
N PRO A 74 8.23 -13.48 -9.18
CA PRO A 74 8.08 -14.65 -10.05
C PRO A 74 6.60 -14.96 -10.32
N GLU A 75 6.32 -15.64 -11.44
CA GLU A 75 4.95 -15.93 -11.92
C GLU A 75 4.08 -16.67 -10.90
N ASN A 76 4.68 -17.48 -10.04
CA ASN A 76 3.98 -18.24 -8.99
C ASN A 76 3.72 -17.44 -7.70
N HIS A 77 3.82 -16.11 -7.75
CA HIS A 77 3.50 -15.27 -6.60
C HIS A 77 1.98 -15.12 -6.41
N GLU A 78 1.44 -15.82 -5.43
CA GLU A 78 -0.01 -15.89 -5.19
C GLU A 78 -0.56 -14.80 -4.25
N LYS A 79 0.28 -13.87 -3.76
CA LYS A 79 -0.17 -12.86 -2.79
C LYS A 79 -0.62 -11.59 -3.49
N GLN A 80 -1.69 -11.00 -2.97
CA GLN A 80 -2.19 -9.72 -3.46
C GLN A 80 -1.23 -8.59 -3.08
N ILE A 81 -0.88 -7.72 -4.03
CA ILE A 81 -0.20 -6.46 -3.75
C ILE A 81 -1.23 -5.45 -3.25
N VAL A 82 -1.02 -4.94 -2.03
CA VAL A 82 -1.94 -4.01 -1.36
C VAL A 82 -1.36 -2.61 -1.20
N ALA A 83 -0.05 -2.43 -1.42
CA ALA A 83 0.57 -1.11 -1.52
C ALA A 83 1.81 -1.15 -2.42
N LEU A 84 2.02 -0.08 -3.18
CA LEU A 84 3.25 0.27 -3.88
C LEU A 84 3.57 1.72 -3.56
N SER A 85 4.82 2.02 -3.22
CA SER A 85 5.27 3.39 -2.94
C SER A 85 6.71 3.60 -3.35
N PHE A 86 7.00 4.67 -4.08
CA PHE A 86 8.35 5.13 -4.39
C PHE A 86 8.38 6.64 -4.57
N GLU A 87 9.54 7.22 -4.32
CA GLU A 87 9.76 8.66 -4.42
C GLU A 87 9.93 9.07 -5.89
N THR A 88 9.28 10.17 -6.27
CA THR A 88 9.23 10.70 -7.64
C THR A 88 9.86 12.09 -7.78
N ALA A 89 9.87 12.89 -6.71
CA ALA A 89 10.51 14.21 -6.71
C ALA A 89 10.81 14.69 -5.28
N LEU A 90 11.59 15.76 -5.17
CA LEU A 90 11.68 16.59 -3.97
C LEU A 90 11.31 18.02 -4.40
N LYS A 91 10.25 18.57 -3.81
CA LYS A 91 9.74 19.91 -4.13
C LYS A 91 9.48 20.67 -2.85
N ASP A 92 10.08 21.85 -2.73
CA ASP A 92 9.88 22.75 -1.59
C ASP A 92 10.10 22.07 -0.21
N GLY A 93 11.10 21.17 -0.14
CA GLY A 93 11.40 20.41 1.08
C GLY A 93 10.39 19.29 1.41
N VAL A 94 9.59 18.86 0.44
CA VAL A 94 8.61 17.75 0.54
C VAL A 94 8.93 16.71 -0.52
N VAL A 95 9.07 15.45 -0.11
CA VAL A 95 9.27 14.33 -1.05
C VAL A 95 7.93 13.95 -1.66
N GLU A 96 7.84 13.99 -2.98
CA GLU A 96 6.69 13.49 -3.72
C GLU A 96 6.83 11.99 -3.97
N PHE A 97 5.70 11.30 -4.00
CA PHE A 97 5.60 9.86 -4.21
C PHE A 97 4.67 9.58 -5.40
N ASN A 98 4.82 8.40 -5.99
CA ASN A 98 4.05 7.89 -7.12
C ASN A 98 2.57 7.61 -6.78
N ASN A 99 1.84 8.58 -6.25
CA ASN A 99 0.54 8.30 -5.67
C ASN A 99 -0.53 8.04 -6.73
N SER A 100 -1.19 6.89 -6.59
CA SER A 100 -2.64 6.84 -6.79
C SER A 100 -3.38 6.50 -5.49
N TYR A 101 -2.87 5.70 -4.54
CA TYR A 101 -3.56 5.48 -3.25
C TYR A 101 -2.67 5.06 -2.06
N SER A 102 -3.16 5.41 -0.86
CA SER A 102 -2.93 4.81 0.47
C SER A 102 -1.53 4.71 1.08
N SER A 103 -0.45 5.20 0.46
CA SER A 103 0.84 5.24 1.15
C SER A 103 0.75 6.20 2.35
N PRO A 104 0.79 5.71 3.59
CA PRO A 104 0.69 6.57 4.75
C PRO A 104 2.04 7.27 4.92
N VAL A 105 2.27 8.37 4.20
CA VAL A 105 3.50 9.15 4.29
C VAL A 105 3.36 10.18 5.41
N LYS A 106 4.30 10.21 6.34
CA LYS A 106 4.34 11.16 7.46
C LYS A 106 5.73 11.76 7.61
N ASN A 107 5.80 12.85 8.36
CA ASN A 107 7.05 13.56 8.67
C ASN A 107 7.84 13.93 7.41
N ASN A 108 7.15 14.52 6.44
CA ASN A 108 7.62 14.77 5.07
C ASN A 108 7.66 16.29 4.75
N THR A 109 8.29 17.07 5.62
CA THR A 109 8.42 18.54 5.45
C THR A 109 9.79 19.01 5.92
N GLY A 110 10.37 20.02 5.28
CA GLY A 110 11.72 20.50 5.63
C GLY A 110 12.80 19.44 5.39
N ILE A 111 12.62 18.62 4.36
CA ILE A 111 13.62 17.65 3.91
C ILE A 111 14.75 18.42 3.20
N ILE A 112 15.99 18.16 3.59
CA ILE A 112 17.18 18.74 2.97
C ILE A 112 17.29 18.24 1.53
N ASP A 113 17.81 19.08 0.64
CA ASP A 113 17.99 18.77 -0.77
C ASP A 113 18.72 17.44 -0.97
N ARG A 114 18.03 16.49 -1.60
CA ARG A 114 18.52 15.15 -1.96
C ARG A 114 17.74 14.62 -3.16
N GLN A 115 18.36 13.69 -3.88
CA GLN A 115 17.66 12.95 -4.92
C GLN A 115 16.62 11.99 -4.33
N PRO A 116 15.51 11.72 -5.04
CA PRO A 116 14.57 10.66 -4.71
C PRO A 116 15.27 9.31 -4.58
N LYS A 117 14.82 8.48 -3.64
CA LYS A 117 15.40 7.15 -3.44
C LYS A 117 15.22 6.28 -4.69
N PRO A 118 16.21 5.44 -5.04
CA PRO A 118 16.09 4.49 -6.14
C PRO A 118 15.28 3.24 -5.75
N THR A 119 14.65 3.23 -4.58
CA THR A 119 13.93 2.10 -4.02
C THR A 119 12.42 2.30 -4.08
N MET A 120 11.70 1.18 -4.08
CA MET A 120 10.26 1.12 -3.92
C MET A 120 9.88 0.17 -2.78
N LEU A 121 8.84 0.53 -2.04
CA LEU A 121 8.15 -0.30 -1.07
C LEU A 121 7.02 -1.03 -1.78
N VAL A 122 6.96 -2.34 -1.58
CA VAL A 122 5.83 -3.18 -1.99
C VAL A 122 5.31 -3.94 -0.79
N VAL A 123 4.00 -3.89 -0.58
CA VAL A 123 3.34 -4.64 0.49
C VAL A 123 2.43 -5.67 -0.14
N THR A 124 2.63 -6.94 0.22
CA THR A 124 1.79 -8.05 -0.20
C THR A 124 0.96 -8.55 0.97
N ARG A 125 -0.27 -9.01 0.71
CA ARG A 125 -1.20 -9.50 1.72
C ARG A 125 -1.51 -10.97 1.50
N ASP A 126 -1.34 -11.75 2.58
CA ASP A 126 -1.91 -13.08 2.72
C ASP A 126 -3.22 -12.96 3.51
N SER A 127 -4.35 -12.96 2.79
CA SER A 127 -5.67 -12.81 3.38
C SER A 127 -6.06 -13.98 4.29
N LYS A 128 -5.52 -15.19 4.04
CA LYS A 128 -5.78 -16.38 4.87
C LYS A 128 -5.09 -16.24 6.24
N LYS A 129 -3.86 -15.69 6.25
CA LYS A 129 -3.05 -15.50 7.47
C LYS A 129 -3.16 -14.11 8.09
N GLN A 130 -3.96 -13.20 7.53
CA GLN A 130 -4.05 -11.78 7.94
C GLN A 130 -2.67 -11.14 8.12
N THR A 131 -1.75 -11.43 7.19
CA THR A 131 -0.36 -10.99 7.28
C THR A 131 -0.01 -10.13 6.08
N ASP A 132 0.53 -8.94 6.36
CA ASP A 132 1.14 -8.06 5.38
C ASP A 132 2.66 -8.26 5.40
N THR A 133 3.25 -8.58 4.25
CA THR A 133 4.69 -8.74 4.08
C THR A 133 5.26 -7.55 3.31
N PHE A 134 6.28 -6.93 3.87
CA PHE A 134 6.91 -5.71 3.36
C PHE A 134 8.17 -6.08 2.58
N PHE A 135 8.29 -5.54 1.38
CA PHE A 135 9.44 -5.70 0.50
C PHE A 135 10.02 -4.35 0.11
N ILE A 136 11.34 -4.27 0.05
CA ILE A 136 12.06 -3.18 -0.61
C ILE A 136 12.72 -3.73 -1.85
N ALA A 137 12.51 -3.05 -2.98
CA ALA A 137 13.15 -3.38 -4.24
C ALA A 137 13.81 -2.14 -4.82
N ASN A 138 14.90 -2.30 -5.56
CA ASN A 138 15.44 -1.25 -6.40
C ASN A 138 14.55 -1.11 -7.65
N LYS A 139 14.22 0.13 -8.03
CA LYS A 139 13.34 0.43 -9.18
C LYS A 139 13.86 -0.11 -10.51
N ILE A 140 15.19 -0.19 -10.68
CA ILE A 140 15.87 -0.58 -11.93
C ILE A 140 16.20 -2.07 -11.97
N THR A 141 16.74 -2.62 -10.87
CA THR A 141 17.26 -4.00 -10.87
C THR A 141 16.24 -5.06 -10.44
N GLY A 142 15.09 -4.67 -9.86
CA GLY A 142 13.96 -5.58 -9.74
C GLY A 142 14.04 -6.69 -8.70
N ASN A 143 14.81 -6.55 -7.62
CA ASN A 143 15.01 -7.61 -6.63
C ASN A 143 14.30 -7.31 -5.30
N PRO A 144 13.05 -7.77 -5.08
CA PRO A 144 12.34 -7.51 -3.84
C PRO A 144 12.94 -8.29 -2.67
N LYS A 145 13.41 -7.57 -1.66
CA LYS A 145 13.91 -8.12 -0.39
C LYS A 145 12.87 -7.91 0.70
N GLU A 146 12.48 -9.00 1.36
CA GLU A 146 11.62 -8.93 2.55
C GLU A 146 12.33 -8.14 3.67
N ILE A 147 11.62 -7.17 4.25
CA ILE A 147 12.12 -6.35 5.37
C ILE A 147 11.31 -6.54 6.65
N GLY A 148 10.15 -7.19 6.59
CA GLY A 148 9.33 -7.46 7.76
C GLY A 148 7.93 -7.97 7.43
N LYS A 149 7.24 -8.43 8.46
CA LYS A 149 5.86 -8.93 8.41
C LYS A 149 5.07 -8.36 9.57
N ILE A 150 3.84 -7.94 9.31
CA ILE A 150 2.94 -7.41 10.33
C ILE A 150 1.55 -8.00 10.18
N HIS A 151 0.75 -7.95 11.24
CA HIS A 151 -0.68 -8.22 11.14
C HIS A 151 -1.36 -7.19 10.23
N SER A 152 -2.24 -7.61 9.33
CA SER A 152 -2.84 -6.74 8.30
C SER A 152 -3.77 -5.64 8.82
N LYS A 153 -4.10 -5.68 10.12
CA LYS A 153 -4.84 -4.63 10.84
C LYS A 153 -3.94 -3.61 11.54
N SER A 154 -2.61 -3.82 11.54
CA SER A 154 -1.67 -2.87 12.12
C SER A 154 -1.61 -1.60 11.29
N ASN A 155 -1.48 -0.45 11.95
CA ASN A 155 -1.24 0.81 11.27
C ASN A 155 0.24 0.91 10.95
N TRP A 156 0.59 1.41 9.77
CA TRP A 156 1.96 1.72 9.43
C TRP A 156 2.05 3.06 8.70
N HIS A 157 3.26 3.61 8.59
CA HIS A 157 3.55 4.80 7.78
C HIS A 157 5.02 4.89 7.41
N ILE A 158 5.32 5.55 6.29
CA ILE A 158 6.67 5.96 5.91
C ILE A 158 7.00 7.25 6.66
N ASP A 159 8.02 7.22 7.52
CA ASP A 159 8.60 8.36 8.22
C ASP A 159 9.79 8.87 7.40
N VAL A 160 9.55 9.91 6.60
CA VAL A 160 10.47 10.34 5.54
C VAL A 160 11.78 10.88 6.11
N LYS A 161 11.74 11.77 7.12
CA LYS A 161 12.97 12.31 7.74
C LYS A 161 13.87 11.23 8.32
N ASN A 162 13.28 10.23 8.97
CA ASN A 162 14.06 9.20 9.66
C ASN A 162 14.41 8.01 8.77
N SER A 163 13.92 7.97 7.53
CA SER A 163 14.07 6.82 6.63
C SER A 163 13.67 5.50 7.31
N LYS A 164 12.45 5.45 7.85
CA LYS A 164 11.87 4.25 8.45
C LYS A 164 10.43 4.03 8.02
N ILE A 165 10.02 2.78 7.98
CA ILE A 165 8.60 2.42 8.04
C ILE A 165 8.27 2.17 9.51
N ARG A 166 7.34 2.95 10.06
CA ARG A 166 6.87 2.81 11.44
C ARG A 166 5.63 1.95 11.46
N VAL A 167 5.60 0.95 12.32
CA VAL A 167 4.43 0.11 12.57
C VAL A 167 3.93 0.44 13.97
N VAL A 168 2.64 0.77 14.07
CA VAL A 168 1.98 1.19 15.30
C VAL A 168 0.80 0.24 15.55
N ARG A 169 0.81 -0.44 16.70
CA ARG A 169 -0.28 -1.33 17.11
C ARG A 169 -0.69 -1.09 18.55
N GLN A 170 -1.99 -1.24 18.82
CA GLN A 170 -2.52 -1.22 20.17
C GLN A 170 -2.57 -2.66 20.70
N VAL A 171 -2.00 -2.88 21.89
CA VAL A 171 -2.04 -4.15 22.61
C VAL A 171 -2.63 -3.89 24.00
N GLY A 172 -3.90 -4.22 24.17
CA GLY A 172 -4.66 -3.84 25.35
C GLY A 172 -4.72 -2.32 25.49
N ASN A 173 -4.17 -1.78 26.58
CA ASN A 173 -4.07 -0.35 26.87
C ASN A 173 -2.70 0.27 26.53
N LYS A 174 -1.83 -0.47 25.83
CA LYS A 174 -0.49 0.00 25.43
C LYS A 174 -0.40 0.20 23.94
N ILE A 175 0.46 1.13 23.53
CA ILE A 175 0.90 1.29 22.15
C ILE A 175 2.27 0.64 22.01
N GLU A 176 2.41 -0.24 21.04
CA GLU A 176 3.68 -0.84 20.65
C GLU A 176 4.13 -0.28 19.30
N LEU A 177 5.44 -0.01 19.20
CA LEU A 177 6.09 0.56 18.04
C LEU A 177 7.18 -0.37 17.54
N GLU A 178 7.16 -0.65 16.25
CA GLU A 178 8.21 -1.35 15.53
C GLU A 178 8.67 -0.50 14.35
N SER A 179 9.90 -0.70 13.88
CA SER A 179 10.45 0.05 12.76
C SER A 179 11.19 -0.86 11.79
N LEU A 180 10.79 -0.77 10.52
CA LEU A 180 11.43 -1.45 9.41
C LEU A 180 12.28 -0.44 8.61
N ALA A 181 13.21 -0.96 7.81
CA ALA A 181 14.04 -0.14 6.93
C ALA A 181 13.20 0.51 5.81
N TRP A 182 13.53 1.76 5.45
CA TRP A 182 13.00 2.48 4.28
C TRP A 182 14.16 3.11 3.49
#